data_AF-A0A1J1C560-F1
#
_entry.id   AF-A0A1J1C560-F1
#
_cell.length_a   1.000
_cell.length_b   1.000
_cell.length_c   1.000
_cell.angle_alpha   90.00
_cell.angle_beta   90.00
_cell.angle_gamma   90.00
#
_symmetry.space_group_name_H-M   'P 1'
#
loop_
_entity.id
_entity.type
_entity.pdbx_description
1 polymer ?
#
loop_
_entity_poly.entity_id
_entity_poly.type
_entity_poly.pdbx_seq_one_letter_code
_entity_poly.pdbx_strand_id
1 'polypeptide(L)'
;MPSAVKKVEEPAEHRDISRPAFGIEAYVVKESVSLRQGPAFTSSIKATLQDGEALRILENRNGWYHVITESGLKGWVRSNLVGPRNLSKTLMATAFNDSIMPRFSAQLFIDKNKPYRVIYLQFADGKTSKPYSIIKRIARAYQKKVYHGTVTVHLIKPNSRKPVKTYTFKGLEISDIPLPVLPVGILYGLKLNESAVKLYIFAPEDISRNKLLNMARKASATYEYPFEKTEIIVRSLDSKKCRLYYVEDAYGEDYAFDRCGPPSS
;
A
#
# COMPACT_ATOMS: atom_id res chain seq x y z
N MET A 1 19.23 50.14 43.86
CA MET A 1 19.97 49.68 42.66
C MET A 1 19.21 48.50 42.07
N PRO A 2 18.64 48.59 40.86
CA PRO A 2 18.01 47.45 40.22
C PRO A 2 19.08 46.59 39.52
N SER A 3 19.12 45.30 39.88
CA SER A 3 19.98 44.29 39.24
C SER A 3 19.50 43.99 37.82
N ALA A 4 20.42 44.08 36.86
CA ALA A 4 20.22 43.75 35.46
C ALA A 4 19.91 42.25 35.27
N VAL A 5 18.80 41.95 34.60
CA VAL A 5 18.48 40.60 34.11
C VAL A 5 19.36 40.33 32.89
N LYS A 6 20.27 39.36 33.00
CA LYS A 6 21.03 38.83 31.85
C LYS A 6 20.06 38.07 30.93
N LYS A 7 19.95 38.53 29.69
CA LYS A 7 19.31 37.82 28.58
C LYS A 7 20.20 36.61 28.23
N VAL A 8 19.71 35.39 28.46
CA VAL A 8 20.35 34.18 27.97
C VAL A 8 19.98 34.04 26.50
N GLU A 9 20.95 34.18 25.62
CA GLU A 9 20.81 33.98 24.18
C GLU A 9 20.98 32.48 23.90
N GLU A 10 19.92 31.85 23.40
CA GLU A 10 19.84 30.43 23.04
C GLU A 10 20.73 30.16 21.80
N PRO A 11 21.51 29.07 21.73
CA PRO A 11 22.45 28.87 20.63
C PRO A 11 21.70 28.57 19.34
N ALA A 12 21.95 29.38 18.31
CA ALA A 12 21.43 29.17 16.97
C ALA A 12 21.93 27.83 16.40
N GLU A 13 21.01 26.88 16.20
CA GLU A 13 21.25 25.69 15.40
C GLU A 13 21.74 26.08 14.00
N HIS A 14 22.93 25.63 13.66
CA HIS A 14 23.54 25.78 12.35
C HIS A 14 22.72 24.97 11.32
N ARG A 15 21.77 25.61 10.65
CA ARG A 15 21.04 25.00 9.53
C ARG A 15 22.00 24.85 8.36
N ASP A 16 22.38 23.61 8.04
CA ASP A 16 23.08 23.26 6.81
C ASP A 16 22.20 23.65 5.60
N ILE A 17 22.63 24.66 4.86
CA ILE A 17 21.91 25.29 3.73
C ILE A 17 22.19 24.55 2.41
N SER A 18 22.68 23.31 2.45
CA SER A 18 22.96 22.51 1.25
C SER A 18 21.78 21.69 0.71
N ARG A 19 20.59 21.72 1.34
CA ARG A 19 19.39 21.03 0.82
C ARG A 19 18.79 21.77 -0.38
N PRO A 20 18.84 21.25 -1.62
CA PRO A 20 18.11 21.84 -2.74
C PRO A 20 16.60 21.79 -2.50
N ALA A 21 15.91 22.82 -2.99
CA ALA A 21 14.49 23.09 -2.82
C ALA A 21 13.57 21.86 -3.03
N PHE A 22 12.58 21.75 -2.14
CA PHE A 22 11.47 20.81 -2.02
C PHE A 22 11.17 19.94 -3.27
N GLY A 23 11.86 18.81 -3.39
CA GLY A 23 11.28 17.70 -4.15
C GLY A 23 10.21 17.02 -3.28
N ILE A 24 9.07 16.67 -3.88
CA ILE A 24 8.00 15.95 -3.20
C ILE A 24 8.55 14.58 -2.77
N GLU A 25 8.42 14.24 -1.49
CA GLU A 25 8.80 12.93 -0.98
C GLU A 25 7.77 11.88 -1.43
N ALA A 26 8.28 10.74 -1.91
CA ALA A 26 7.50 9.58 -2.28
C ALA A 26 8.24 8.32 -1.84
N TYR A 27 7.53 7.20 -1.79
CA TYR A 27 8.05 5.91 -1.40
C TYR A 27 7.75 4.90 -2.50
N VAL A 28 8.63 3.93 -2.67
CA VAL A 28 8.33 2.77 -3.51
C VAL A 28 7.20 1.97 -2.84
N VAL A 29 6.19 1.57 -3.62
CA VAL A 29 4.97 0.91 -3.09
C VAL A 29 4.74 -0.48 -3.69
N LYS A 30 5.74 -1.02 -4.38
CA LYS A 30 5.73 -2.36 -4.99
C LYS A 30 7.00 -3.10 -4.58
N GLU A 31 6.94 -4.43 -4.53
CA GLU A 31 8.03 -5.28 -4.03
C GLU A 31 9.37 -5.02 -4.73
N SER A 32 9.34 -4.78 -6.04
CA SER A 32 10.53 -4.54 -6.85
C SER A 32 10.23 -3.56 -7.98
N VAL A 33 10.99 -2.46 -8.04
CA VAL A 33 10.79 -1.38 -9.00
C VAL A 33 12.10 -1.03 -9.69
N SER A 34 12.09 -0.98 -11.02
CA SER A 34 13.28 -0.59 -11.77
C SER A 34 13.48 0.93 -11.78
N LEU A 35 14.64 1.37 -11.32
CA LEU A 35 15.14 2.73 -11.55
C LEU A 35 15.89 2.73 -12.89
N ARG A 36 15.41 3.50 -13.87
CA ARG A 36 15.91 3.49 -15.25
C ARG A 36 16.71 4.73 -15.60
N GLN A 37 17.50 4.65 -16.66
CA GLN A 37 18.29 5.79 -17.15
C GLN A 37 17.42 6.88 -17.79
N GLY A 38 16.28 6.52 -18.38
CA GLY A 38 15.32 7.42 -19.03
C GLY A 38 13.87 6.95 -18.85
N PRO A 39 12.89 7.82 -19.17
CA PRO A 39 11.45 7.56 -19.00
C PRO A 39 10.87 6.68 -20.12
N ALA A 40 11.46 5.51 -20.32
CA ALA A 40 11.03 4.56 -21.34
C ALA A 40 11.24 3.13 -20.85
N PHE A 41 10.35 2.22 -21.26
CA PHE A 41 10.47 0.79 -20.93
C PHE A 41 11.71 0.14 -21.55
N THR A 42 12.17 0.67 -22.70
CA THR A 42 13.39 0.22 -23.40
C THR A 42 14.66 0.80 -22.79
N SER A 43 14.57 1.76 -21.87
CA SER A 43 15.73 2.34 -21.22
C SER A 43 16.39 1.35 -20.26
N SER A 44 17.73 1.38 -20.19
CA SER A 44 18.54 0.57 -19.29
C SER A 44 18.14 0.75 -17.83
N ILE A 45 18.22 -0.34 -17.05
CA ILE A 45 17.97 -0.35 -15.62
C ILE A 45 19.27 0.01 -14.91
N LYS A 46 19.25 1.05 -14.08
CA LYS A 46 20.38 1.48 -13.24
C LYS A 46 20.42 0.74 -11.91
N ALA A 47 19.25 0.51 -11.33
CA ALA A 47 19.10 -0.15 -10.04
C ALA A 47 17.69 -0.73 -9.89
N THR A 48 17.53 -1.58 -8.89
CA THR A 48 16.23 -2.07 -8.44
C THR A 48 15.96 -1.54 -7.04
N LEU A 49 14.84 -0.87 -6.88
CA LEU A 49 14.35 -0.32 -5.63
C LEU A 49 13.33 -1.28 -5.00
N GLN A 50 13.31 -1.34 -3.67
CA GLN A 50 12.42 -2.16 -2.86
C GLN A 50 11.30 -1.32 -2.26
N ASP A 51 10.18 -1.97 -1.95
CA ASP A 51 9.05 -1.35 -1.23
C ASP A 51 9.52 -0.64 0.05
N GLY A 52 9.07 0.60 0.22
CA GLY A 52 9.39 1.45 1.37
C GLY A 52 10.64 2.31 1.21
N GLU A 53 11.43 2.14 0.15
CA GLU A 53 12.53 3.05 -0.13
C GLU A 53 12.01 4.48 -0.40
N ALA A 54 12.59 5.45 0.31
CA ALA A 54 12.26 6.86 0.15
C ALA A 54 12.94 7.44 -1.09
N LEU A 55 12.17 8.25 -1.81
CA LEU A 55 12.56 8.91 -3.04
C LEU A 55 12.16 10.38 -2.96
N ARG A 56 12.97 11.23 -3.56
CA ARG A 56 12.60 12.61 -3.80
C ARG A 56 12.34 12.82 -5.28
N ILE A 57 11.12 13.24 -5.61
CA ILE A 57 10.71 13.53 -6.98
C ILE A 57 11.32 14.86 -7.40
N LEU A 58 12.00 14.84 -8.55
CA LEU A 58 12.65 15.99 -9.18
C LEU A 58 11.84 16.52 -10.36
N GLU A 59 11.20 15.63 -11.11
CA GLU A 59 10.46 15.96 -12.34
C GLU A 59 9.36 14.91 -12.60
N ASN A 60 8.27 15.31 -13.25
CA ASN A 60 7.27 14.41 -13.82
C ASN A 60 7.22 14.60 -15.34
N ARG A 61 7.31 13.49 -16.09
CA ARG A 61 7.22 13.50 -17.54
C ARG A 61 6.53 12.24 -18.05
N ASN A 62 5.37 12.40 -18.68
CA ASN A 62 4.65 11.35 -19.41
C ASN A 62 4.45 10.03 -18.61
N GLY A 63 4.04 10.14 -17.34
CA GLY A 63 3.82 8.97 -16.48
C GLY A 63 5.12 8.36 -15.91
N TRP A 64 6.19 9.14 -15.88
CA TRP A 64 7.45 8.81 -15.22
C TRP A 64 7.87 9.94 -14.29
N TYR A 65 8.42 9.56 -13.15
CA TYR A 65 9.10 10.49 -12.27
C TYR A 65 10.61 10.35 -12.42
N HIS A 66 11.29 11.48 -12.60
CA HIS A 66 12.71 11.57 -12.33
C HIS A 66 12.88 11.73 -10.83
N VAL A 67 13.64 10.85 -10.21
CA VAL A 67 13.80 10.78 -8.76
C VAL A 67 15.28 10.77 -8.38
N ILE A 68 15.54 11.08 -7.12
CA ILE A 68 16.80 10.80 -6.45
C ILE A 68 16.54 9.93 -5.22
N THR A 69 17.31 8.85 -5.06
CA THR A 69 17.29 7.98 -3.88
C THR A 69 18.01 8.64 -2.71
N GLU A 70 17.85 8.10 -1.49
CA GLU A 70 18.62 8.53 -0.32
C GLU A 70 20.14 8.41 -0.53
N SER A 71 20.58 7.40 -1.27
CA SER A 71 21.99 7.20 -1.66
C SER A 71 22.49 8.20 -2.72
N GLY A 72 21.63 9.12 -3.20
CA GLY A 72 21.98 10.14 -4.18
C GLY A 72 21.87 9.68 -5.65
N LEU A 73 21.42 8.45 -5.91
CA LEU A 73 21.28 7.92 -7.27
C LEU A 73 20.07 8.54 -7.97
N LYS A 74 20.31 9.19 -9.11
CA LYS A 74 19.24 9.77 -9.95
C LYS A 74 18.78 8.81 -11.04
N GLY A 75 17.49 8.78 -11.34
CA GLY A 75 16.94 7.97 -12.44
C GLY A 75 15.42 8.11 -12.57
N TRP A 76 14.84 7.32 -13.47
CA TRP A 76 13.43 7.39 -13.82
C TRP A 76 12.66 6.16 -13.33
N VAL A 77 11.51 6.40 -12.72
CA VAL A 77 10.59 5.38 -12.21
C VAL A 77 9.19 5.66 -12.74
N ARG A 78 8.40 4.61 -12.99
CA ARG A 78 7.00 4.77 -13.39
C ARG A 78 6.22 5.40 -12.24
N SER A 79 5.41 6.41 -12.54
CA SER A 79 4.74 7.21 -11.49
C SER A 79 3.79 6.41 -10.61
N ASN A 80 3.20 5.35 -11.16
CA ASN A 80 2.28 4.44 -10.47
C ASN A 80 2.96 3.42 -9.53
N LEU A 81 4.30 3.33 -9.54
CA LEU A 81 5.05 2.42 -8.67
C LEU A 81 5.58 3.10 -7.40
N VAL A 82 5.32 4.39 -7.26
CA VAL A 82 5.71 5.19 -6.10
C VAL A 82 4.52 6.01 -5.60
N GLY A 83 4.49 6.31 -4.31
CA GLY A 83 3.36 7.01 -3.71
C GLY A 83 3.64 7.48 -2.29
N PRO A 84 2.61 7.95 -1.56
CA PRO A 84 2.78 8.35 -0.18
C PRO A 84 3.13 7.16 0.73
N ARG A 85 3.68 7.48 1.91
CA ARG A 85 4.22 6.52 2.89
C ARG A 85 3.25 5.40 3.25
N ASN A 86 1.97 5.72 3.34
CA ASN A 86 0.89 4.82 3.74
C ASN A 86 0.44 3.84 2.64
N LEU A 87 1.10 3.82 1.48
CA LEU A 87 0.91 2.79 0.46
C LEU A 87 2.02 1.73 0.46
N SER A 88 3.10 1.94 1.21
CA SER A 88 4.20 0.98 1.31
C SER A 88 3.92 -0.11 2.34
N LYS A 89 3.85 -1.38 1.90
CA LYS A 89 3.61 -2.51 2.80
C LYS A 89 4.76 -2.70 3.78
N THR A 90 6.00 -2.46 3.36
CA THR A 90 7.16 -2.47 4.26
C THR A 90 7.00 -1.43 5.36
N LEU A 91 6.67 -0.18 5.04
CA LEU A 91 6.54 0.87 6.06
C LEU A 91 5.34 0.62 6.99
N MET A 92 4.29 -0.03 6.50
CA MET A 92 3.16 -0.45 7.32
C MET A 92 3.44 -1.68 8.17
N ALA A 93 4.22 -2.64 7.67
CA ALA A 93 4.71 -3.75 8.47
C ALA A 93 5.62 -3.25 9.60
N THR A 94 6.49 -2.27 9.31
CA THR A 94 7.30 -1.59 10.33
C THR A 94 6.42 -0.87 11.34
N ALA A 95 5.47 -0.04 10.89
CA ALA A 95 4.55 0.65 11.80
C ALA A 95 3.70 -0.33 12.64
N PHE A 96 3.29 -1.46 12.05
CA PHE A 96 2.61 -2.54 12.76
C PHE A 96 3.52 -3.18 13.82
N ASN A 97 4.76 -3.47 13.45
CA ASN A 97 5.75 -3.99 14.38
C ASN A 97 6.01 -3.03 15.53
N ASP A 98 6.11 -1.73 15.27
CA ASP A 98 6.42 -0.73 16.30
C ASP A 98 5.20 -0.42 17.20
N SER A 99 3.99 -0.43 16.64
CA SER A 99 2.80 0.05 17.36
C SER A 99 1.91 -1.05 17.94
N ILE A 100 1.90 -2.24 17.32
CA ILE A 100 1.00 -3.33 17.68
C ILE A 100 1.74 -4.44 18.42
N MET A 101 2.89 -4.85 17.92
CA MET A 101 3.62 -6.00 18.48
C MET A 101 4.10 -5.84 19.93
N PRO A 102 4.41 -4.64 20.46
CA PRO A 102 4.73 -4.48 21.88
C PRO A 102 3.61 -4.93 22.82
N ARG A 103 2.34 -4.81 22.41
CA ARG A 103 1.16 -5.28 23.19
C ARG A 103 1.13 -6.80 23.34
N PHE A 104 1.90 -7.51 22.53
CA PHE A 104 2.04 -8.95 22.54
C PHE A 104 3.42 -9.40 23.07
N SER A 105 4.27 -8.46 23.48
CA SER A 105 5.67 -8.70 23.84
C SER A 105 6.41 -9.53 22.79
N ALA A 106 6.25 -9.15 21.53
CA ALA A 106 6.82 -9.84 20.38
C ALA A 106 7.41 -8.87 19.35
N GLN A 107 8.20 -9.43 18.45
CA GLN A 107 8.71 -8.78 17.25
C GLN A 107 8.26 -9.58 16.02
N LEU A 108 8.01 -8.85 14.94
CA LEU A 108 7.62 -9.37 13.64
C LEU A 108 8.75 -9.14 12.64
N PHE A 109 9.06 -10.17 11.85
CA PHE A 109 9.99 -10.08 10.73
C PHE A 109 9.32 -10.57 9.45
N ILE A 110 9.68 -9.98 8.32
CA ILE A 110 9.14 -10.33 7.01
C ILE A 110 10.11 -11.30 6.32
N ASP A 111 9.57 -12.35 5.70
CA ASP A 111 10.36 -13.24 4.87
C ASP A 111 10.87 -12.55 3.60
N LYS A 112 12.16 -12.72 3.29
CA LYS A 112 12.78 -12.08 2.12
C LYS A 112 12.27 -12.63 0.79
N ASN A 113 11.94 -13.93 0.73
CA ASN A 113 11.58 -14.61 -0.52
C ASN A 113 10.07 -14.62 -0.76
N LYS A 114 9.28 -14.48 0.32
CA LYS A 114 7.82 -14.39 0.28
C LYS A 114 7.37 -13.20 1.13
N PRO A 115 7.74 -11.97 0.73
CA PRO A 115 7.45 -10.78 1.51
C PRO A 115 5.95 -10.67 1.77
N TYR A 116 5.63 -10.27 3.00
CA TYR A 116 4.29 -10.07 3.56
C TYR A 116 3.40 -11.33 3.68
N ARG A 117 3.59 -12.33 2.82
CA ARG A 117 2.89 -13.63 2.83
C ARG A 117 3.42 -14.57 3.90
N VAL A 118 4.71 -14.48 4.20
CA VAL A 118 5.36 -15.24 5.26
C VAL A 118 5.98 -14.26 6.26
N ILE A 119 5.58 -14.40 7.52
CA ILE A 119 6.10 -13.59 8.62
C ILE A 119 6.64 -14.49 9.73
N TYR A 120 7.64 -13.99 10.43
CA TYR A 120 8.22 -14.64 11.59
C TYR A 120 7.85 -13.85 12.84
N LEU A 121 7.41 -14.54 13.88
CA LEU A 121 7.16 -13.96 15.19
C LEU A 121 8.17 -14.49 16.19
N GLN A 122 8.81 -13.57 16.90
CA GLN A 122 9.69 -13.84 18.02
C GLN A 122 9.10 -13.21 19.27
N PHE A 123 8.78 -14.02 20.27
CA PHE A 123 8.28 -13.51 21.56
C PHE A 123 9.46 -13.25 22.52
N ALA A 124 9.35 -12.19 23.32
CA ALA A 124 10.39 -11.75 24.24
C ALA A 124 10.73 -12.79 25.31
N ASP A 125 9.74 -13.57 25.75
CA ASP A 125 9.93 -14.67 26.70
C ASP A 125 10.58 -15.93 26.08
N GLY A 126 10.94 -15.87 24.80
CA GLY A 126 11.54 -16.97 24.05
C GLY A 126 10.63 -18.18 23.84
N LYS A 127 9.38 -18.13 24.32
CA LYS A 127 8.43 -19.25 24.23
C LYS A 127 7.88 -19.34 22.82
N THR A 128 8.05 -20.51 22.22
CA THR A 128 7.47 -20.87 20.91
C THR A 128 6.15 -21.63 21.04
N SER A 129 5.62 -21.76 22.26
CA SER A 129 4.28 -22.26 22.54
C SER A 129 3.42 -21.11 23.06
N LYS A 130 2.58 -20.56 22.17
CA LYS A 130 1.58 -19.54 22.50
C LYS A 130 0.19 -20.07 22.20
N PRO A 131 -0.84 -19.64 22.95
CA PRO A 131 -2.22 -19.95 22.59
C PRO A 131 -2.52 -19.56 21.15
N TYR A 132 -3.18 -20.47 20.41
CA TYR A 132 -3.56 -20.23 19.02
C TYR A 132 -4.36 -18.93 18.85
N SER A 133 -5.20 -18.58 19.83
CA SER A 133 -5.98 -17.33 19.84
C SER A 133 -5.11 -16.07 19.76
N ILE A 134 -3.93 -16.06 20.40
CA ILE A 134 -3.00 -14.94 20.33
C ILE A 134 -2.41 -14.82 18.93
N ILE A 135 -1.92 -15.93 18.37
CA ILE A 135 -1.33 -15.96 17.03
C ILE A 135 -2.37 -15.56 15.98
N LYS A 136 -3.60 -16.08 16.10
CA LYS A 136 -4.72 -15.71 15.25
C LYS A 136 -5.05 -14.21 15.35
N ARG A 137 -5.04 -13.62 16.54
CA ARG A 137 -5.30 -12.18 16.74
C ARG A 137 -4.24 -11.32 16.06
N ILE A 138 -2.96 -11.68 16.19
CA ILE A 138 -1.85 -10.99 15.50
C ILE A 138 -2.01 -11.14 13.98
N ALA A 139 -2.19 -12.36 13.48
CA ALA A 139 -2.33 -12.62 12.05
C ALA A 139 -3.51 -11.85 11.43
N ARG A 140 -4.68 -11.82 12.09
CA ARG A 140 -5.84 -11.05 11.61
C ARG A 140 -5.60 -9.54 11.62
N ALA A 141 -4.95 -9.01 12.66
CA ALA A 141 -4.59 -7.61 12.70
C ALA A 141 -3.57 -7.23 11.62
N TYR A 142 -2.56 -8.09 11.41
CA TYR A 142 -1.57 -7.95 10.36
C TYR A 142 -2.22 -8.01 8.99
N GLN A 143 -3.15 -8.95 8.76
CA GLN A 143 -3.86 -9.02 7.49
C GLN A 143 -4.56 -7.71 7.20
N LYS A 144 -5.42 -7.24 8.12
CA LYS A 144 -6.20 -6.00 7.98
C LYS A 144 -5.35 -4.75 7.73
N LYS A 145 -4.14 -4.69 8.29
CA LYS A 145 -3.27 -3.50 8.26
C LYS A 145 -2.08 -3.59 7.29
N VAL A 146 -1.75 -4.76 6.76
CA VAL A 146 -0.52 -4.97 5.98
C VAL A 146 -0.77 -5.82 4.73
N TYR A 147 -1.42 -6.99 4.87
CA TYR A 147 -1.56 -7.93 3.76
C TYR A 147 -2.81 -8.81 3.89
N HIS A 148 -3.86 -8.54 3.11
CA HIS A 148 -5.15 -9.25 3.22
C HIS A 148 -5.13 -10.73 2.83
N GLY A 149 -4.16 -11.15 2.02
CA GLY A 149 -4.09 -12.51 1.51
C GLY A 149 -3.74 -13.57 2.56
N THR A 150 -3.49 -14.78 2.11
CA THR A 150 -3.08 -15.89 2.98
C THR A 150 -1.74 -15.58 3.64
N VAL A 151 -1.69 -15.65 4.98
CA VAL A 151 -0.48 -15.39 5.78
C VAL A 151 -0.02 -16.66 6.47
N THR A 152 1.24 -17.01 6.26
CA THR A 152 1.95 -18.04 7.03
C THR A 152 2.78 -17.38 8.12
N VAL A 153 2.60 -17.83 9.35
CA VAL A 153 3.27 -17.33 10.55
C VAL A 153 4.21 -18.41 11.09
N HIS A 154 5.51 -18.13 11.08
CA HIS A 154 6.53 -18.96 11.71
C HIS A 154 6.87 -18.42 13.10
N LEU A 155 6.79 -19.27 14.11
CA LEU A 155 7.31 -18.97 15.44
C LEU A 155 8.78 -19.35 15.50
N ILE A 156 9.62 -18.42 15.92
CA ILE A 156 11.07 -18.62 16.03
C ILE A 156 11.56 -18.38 17.46
N LYS A 157 12.67 -19.02 17.81
CA LYS A 157 13.41 -18.71 19.02
C LYS A 157 14.25 -17.44 18.81
N PRO A 158 14.60 -16.72 19.90
CA PRO A 158 15.61 -15.67 19.81
C PRO A 158 16.89 -16.17 19.12
N ASN A 159 17.45 -15.33 18.26
CA ASN A 159 18.69 -15.59 17.51
C ASN A 159 18.64 -16.80 16.55
N SER A 160 17.46 -17.32 16.22
CA SER A 160 17.27 -18.40 15.23
C SER A 160 16.30 -17.97 14.13
N ARG A 161 16.65 -18.27 12.88
CA ARG A 161 15.72 -18.10 11.74
C ARG A 161 14.92 -19.37 11.43
N LYS A 162 15.21 -20.49 12.11
CA LYS A 162 14.52 -21.76 11.86
C LYS A 162 13.14 -21.75 12.52
N PRO A 163 12.05 -21.98 11.75
CA PRO A 163 10.71 -22.11 12.31
C PRO A 163 10.63 -23.29 13.29
N VAL A 164 10.00 -23.06 14.45
CA VAL A 164 9.68 -24.09 15.44
C VAL A 164 8.24 -24.54 15.31
N LYS A 165 7.32 -23.60 15.05
CA LYS A 165 5.91 -23.87 14.75
C LYS A 165 5.47 -22.99 13.59
N THR A 166 4.54 -23.50 12.78
CA THR A 166 4.02 -22.81 11.61
C THR A 166 2.50 -22.81 11.68
N TYR A 167 1.90 -21.66 11.38
CA TYR A 167 0.46 -21.49 11.29
C TYR A 167 0.13 -20.82 9.96
N THR A 168 -0.88 -21.31 9.25
CA THR A 168 -1.36 -20.67 8.02
C THR A 168 -2.78 -20.16 8.24
N PHE A 169 -3.00 -18.89 7.95
CA PHE A 169 -4.29 -18.23 8.05
C PHE A 169 -4.74 -17.82 6.65
N LYS A 170 -5.91 -18.32 6.23
CA LYS A 170 -6.53 -17.90 4.97
C LYS A 170 -6.71 -16.38 4.95
N GLY A 171 -6.69 -15.80 3.76
CA GLY A 171 -6.96 -14.38 3.53
C GLY A 171 -8.28 -13.91 4.15
N LEU A 172 -8.44 -12.59 4.23
CA LEU A 172 -9.70 -11.99 4.67
C LEU A 172 -10.84 -12.39 3.73
N GLU A 173 -12.02 -12.58 4.32
CA GLU A 173 -13.25 -12.85 3.58
C GLU A 173 -14.05 -11.56 3.40
N ILE A 174 -15.14 -11.63 2.63
CA ILE A 174 -16.01 -10.47 2.33
C ILE A 174 -16.51 -9.80 3.62
N SER A 175 -16.79 -10.60 4.66
CA SER A 175 -17.24 -10.12 5.96
C SER A 175 -16.20 -9.29 6.73
N ASP A 176 -14.93 -9.36 6.36
CA ASP A 176 -13.84 -8.65 7.02
C ASP A 176 -13.51 -7.29 6.39
N ILE A 177 -14.20 -6.93 5.29
CA ILE A 177 -13.83 -5.79 4.44
C ILE A 177 -14.87 -4.68 4.52
N PRO A 178 -14.45 -3.41 4.60
CA PRO A 178 -15.37 -2.28 4.56
C PRO A 178 -16.13 -2.23 3.23
N LEU A 179 -17.45 -2.02 3.31
CA LEU A 179 -18.24 -1.70 2.13
C LEU A 179 -18.04 -0.23 1.76
N PRO A 180 -17.93 0.11 0.47
CA PRO A 180 -17.69 1.48 0.04
C PRO A 180 -19.01 2.26 0.14
N VAL A 181 -18.93 3.50 0.60
CA VAL A 181 -20.09 4.40 0.57
C VAL A 181 -20.27 4.89 -0.86
N LEU A 182 -21.39 4.54 -1.48
CA LEU A 182 -21.70 4.96 -2.84
C LEU A 182 -22.57 6.22 -2.82
N PRO A 183 -22.10 7.37 -3.36
CA PRO A 183 -22.91 8.58 -3.45
C PRO A 183 -24.08 8.44 -4.45
N VAL A 184 -23.96 7.51 -5.40
CA VAL A 184 -24.99 7.14 -6.37
C VAL A 184 -24.90 5.64 -6.63
N GLY A 185 -26.03 5.00 -6.92
CA GLY A 185 -26.08 3.57 -7.23
C GLY A 185 -26.08 2.64 -6.02
N ILE A 186 -26.10 1.33 -6.30
CA ILE A 186 -26.26 0.25 -5.33
C ILE A 186 -25.20 -0.81 -5.59
N LEU A 187 -24.40 -1.15 -4.59
CA LEU A 187 -23.50 -2.30 -4.63
C LEU A 187 -24.34 -3.58 -4.56
N TYR A 188 -24.33 -4.38 -5.61
CA TYR A 188 -25.09 -5.65 -5.69
C TYR A 188 -24.21 -6.89 -5.70
N GLY A 189 -22.88 -6.71 -5.77
CA GLY A 189 -21.94 -7.81 -5.69
C GLY A 189 -20.55 -7.34 -5.32
N LEU A 190 -19.85 -8.16 -4.55
CA LEU A 190 -18.46 -7.96 -4.19
C LEU A 190 -17.77 -9.33 -4.25
N LYS A 191 -16.62 -9.39 -4.90
CA LYS A 191 -15.76 -10.57 -4.93
C LYS A 191 -14.37 -10.20 -4.47
N LEU A 192 -13.71 -11.15 -3.81
CA LEU A 192 -12.32 -11.03 -3.39
C LEU A 192 -11.50 -12.11 -4.04
N ASN A 193 -10.24 -11.76 -4.30
CA ASN A 193 -9.16 -12.72 -4.40
C ASN A 193 -8.04 -12.29 -3.42
N GLU A 194 -6.91 -13.00 -3.41
CA GLU A 194 -5.86 -12.79 -2.42
C GLU A 194 -5.25 -11.37 -2.39
N SER A 195 -5.35 -10.60 -3.49
CA SER A 195 -4.82 -9.24 -3.56
C SER A 195 -5.70 -8.26 -4.34
N ALA A 196 -6.94 -8.60 -4.67
CA ALA A 196 -7.84 -7.75 -5.43
C ALA A 196 -9.29 -7.84 -4.97
N VAL A 197 -10.00 -6.73 -5.13
CA VAL A 197 -11.43 -6.62 -4.90
C VAL A 197 -12.13 -6.30 -6.21
N LYS A 198 -13.27 -6.94 -6.45
CA LYS A 198 -14.13 -6.69 -7.60
C LYS A 198 -15.52 -6.29 -7.15
N LEU A 199 -15.96 -5.10 -7.52
CA LEU A 199 -17.26 -4.53 -7.19
C LEU A 199 -18.20 -4.58 -8.39
N TYR A 200 -19.46 -4.82 -8.10
CA TYR A 200 -20.55 -4.80 -9.05
C TYR A 200 -21.62 -3.81 -8.56
N ILE A 201 -21.83 -2.75 -9.34
CA ILE A 201 -22.68 -1.61 -8.95
C ILE A 201 -23.78 -1.42 -9.99
N PHE A 202 -25.01 -1.21 -9.54
CA PHE A 202 -26.08 -0.66 -10.38
C PHE A 202 -26.13 0.86 -10.21
N ALA A 203 -26.33 1.59 -11.31
CA ALA A 203 -26.52 3.04 -11.28
C ALA A 203 -27.71 3.45 -12.18
N PRO A 204 -28.41 4.55 -11.84
CA PRO A 204 -29.46 5.11 -12.71
C PRO A 204 -28.93 5.50 -14.10
N GLU A 205 -29.79 5.42 -15.13
CA GLU A 205 -29.38 5.66 -16.53
C GLU A 205 -29.00 7.11 -16.84
N ASP A 206 -29.61 8.06 -16.13
CA ASP A 206 -29.42 9.50 -16.28
C ASP A 206 -28.13 10.01 -15.62
N ILE A 207 -27.40 9.17 -14.89
CA ILE A 207 -26.13 9.56 -14.29
C ILE A 207 -25.08 9.82 -15.39
N SER A 208 -24.53 11.04 -15.37
CA SER A 208 -23.45 11.47 -16.26
C SER A 208 -22.18 10.61 -16.10
N ARG A 209 -21.43 10.44 -17.18
CA ARG A 209 -20.14 9.73 -17.20
C ARG A 209 -19.16 10.21 -16.13
N ASN A 210 -19.05 11.53 -15.92
CA ASN A 210 -18.16 12.09 -14.90
C ASN A 210 -18.57 11.71 -13.46
N LYS A 211 -19.88 11.70 -13.17
CA LYS A 211 -20.38 11.25 -11.85
C LYS A 211 -20.12 9.76 -11.63
N LEU A 212 -20.26 8.92 -12.66
CA LEU A 212 -19.93 7.49 -12.57
C LEU A 212 -18.44 7.27 -12.27
N LEU A 213 -17.56 7.97 -12.98
CA LEU A 213 -16.12 7.86 -12.80
C LEU A 213 -15.69 8.33 -11.40
N ASN A 214 -16.22 9.46 -10.94
CA ASN A 214 -15.95 9.96 -9.59
C ASN A 214 -16.48 9.03 -8.49
N MET A 215 -17.63 8.39 -8.70
CA MET A 215 -18.15 7.35 -7.80
C MET A 215 -17.19 6.15 -7.76
N ALA A 216 -16.73 5.67 -8.92
CA ALA A 216 -15.81 4.53 -9.01
C ALA A 216 -14.47 4.82 -8.29
N ARG A 217 -13.88 6.01 -8.50
CA ARG A 217 -12.67 6.46 -7.78
C ARG A 217 -12.87 6.47 -6.27
N LYS A 218 -13.97 7.03 -5.77
CA LYS A 218 -14.28 7.07 -4.33
C LYS A 218 -14.47 5.67 -3.75
N ALA A 219 -15.13 4.78 -4.50
CA ALA A 219 -15.29 3.39 -4.09
C ALA A 219 -13.92 2.67 -4.08
N SER A 220 -13.07 2.90 -5.09
CA SER A 220 -11.72 2.35 -5.17
C SER A 220 -10.83 2.80 -4.02
N ALA A 221 -10.91 4.08 -3.64
CA ALA A 221 -10.17 4.66 -2.52
C ALA A 221 -10.49 3.99 -1.16
N THR A 222 -11.65 3.34 -1.02
CA THR A 222 -11.96 2.52 0.17
C THR A 222 -11.01 1.33 0.32
N TYR A 223 -10.41 0.90 -0.79
CA TYR A 223 -9.60 -0.30 -0.93
C TYR A 223 -8.14 -0.02 -1.29
N GLU A 224 -7.76 1.26 -1.42
CA GLU A 224 -6.45 1.80 -1.87
C GLU A 224 -5.25 1.22 -1.09
N TYR A 225 -5.54 0.55 0.02
CA TYR A 225 -4.60 -0.31 0.70
C TYR A 225 -5.33 -1.32 1.60
N PRO A 226 -4.94 -2.61 1.67
CA PRO A 226 -3.81 -3.31 1.06
C PRO A 226 -4.16 -4.12 -0.21
N PHE A 227 -5.23 -3.80 -0.93
CA PHE A 227 -5.50 -4.42 -2.24
C PHE A 227 -4.53 -3.90 -3.30
N GLU A 228 -4.00 -4.80 -4.11
CA GLU A 228 -3.14 -4.49 -5.26
C GLU A 228 -3.93 -4.12 -6.51
N LYS A 229 -5.22 -4.47 -6.54
CA LYS A 229 -6.14 -4.19 -7.64
C LYS A 229 -7.58 -4.01 -7.14
N THR A 230 -8.23 -2.96 -7.61
CA THR A 230 -9.67 -2.75 -7.47
C THR A 230 -10.29 -2.72 -8.86
N GLU A 231 -11.29 -3.58 -9.10
CA GLU A 231 -12.03 -3.63 -10.36
C GLU A 231 -13.50 -3.32 -10.09
N ILE A 232 -14.10 -2.40 -10.84
CA ILE A 232 -15.47 -1.96 -10.64
C ILE A 232 -16.23 -2.05 -11.95
N ILE A 233 -17.34 -2.79 -11.93
CA ILE A 233 -18.26 -2.90 -13.06
C ILE A 233 -19.56 -2.21 -12.67
N VAL A 234 -19.91 -1.16 -13.40
CA VAL A 234 -21.17 -0.44 -13.25
C VAL A 234 -22.11 -0.80 -14.38
N ARG A 235 -23.35 -1.17 -14.03
CA ARG A 235 -24.44 -1.44 -14.97
C ARG A 235 -25.61 -0.50 -14.72
N SER A 236 -26.40 -0.25 -15.76
CA SER A 236 -27.73 0.36 -15.61
C SER A 236 -28.60 -0.51 -14.70
N LEU A 237 -29.33 0.13 -13.78
CA LEU A 237 -30.29 -0.55 -12.92
C LEU A 237 -31.41 -1.22 -13.74
N ASP A 238 -31.91 -0.54 -14.77
CA ASP A 238 -33.06 -0.98 -15.55
C ASP A 238 -32.66 -1.94 -16.67
N SER A 239 -31.74 -1.51 -17.53
CA SER A 239 -31.37 -2.26 -18.74
C SER A 239 -30.24 -3.26 -18.53
N LYS A 240 -29.56 -3.23 -17.37
CA LYS A 240 -28.35 -4.02 -17.07
C LYS A 240 -27.19 -3.82 -18.06
N LYS A 241 -27.30 -2.81 -18.95
CA LYS A 241 -26.24 -2.40 -19.88
C LYS A 241 -25.02 -1.96 -19.09
N CYS A 242 -23.84 -2.35 -19.55
CA CYS A 242 -22.59 -1.84 -18.99
C CYS A 242 -22.56 -0.33 -19.16
N ARG A 243 -22.20 0.39 -18.10
CA ARG A 243 -22.09 1.85 -18.10
C ARG A 243 -20.65 2.29 -17.88
N LEU A 244 -19.92 1.56 -17.04
CA LEU A 244 -18.51 1.83 -16.74
C LEU A 244 -17.80 0.53 -16.36
N TYR A 245 -16.67 0.30 -16.98
CA TYR A 245 -15.59 -0.54 -16.47
C TYR A 245 -14.52 0.37 -15.88
N TYR A 246 -14.09 0.09 -14.66
CA TYR A 246 -13.02 0.82 -13.99
C TYR A 246 -12.07 -0.19 -13.36
N VAL A 247 -10.77 0.07 -13.47
CA VAL A 247 -9.74 -0.69 -12.78
C VAL A 247 -8.70 0.27 -12.24
N GLU A 248 -8.26 0.01 -11.02
CA GLU A 248 -7.10 0.66 -10.43
C GLU A 248 -6.18 -0.42 -9.89
N ASP A 249 -4.93 -0.44 -10.34
CA ASP A 249 -3.94 -1.41 -9.89
C ASP A 249 -2.53 -0.80 -9.81
N ALA A 250 -1.50 -1.65 -9.80
CA ALA A 250 -0.11 -1.20 -9.80
C ALA A 250 0.27 -0.29 -10.97
N TYR A 251 -0.50 -0.31 -12.05
CA TYR A 251 -0.29 0.51 -13.23
C TYR A 251 -1.09 1.82 -13.22
N GLY A 252 -1.84 2.10 -12.15
CA GLY A 252 -2.69 3.27 -12.00
C GLY A 252 -4.13 2.96 -12.38
N GLU A 253 -4.89 4.01 -12.67
CA GLU A 253 -6.30 3.93 -13.07
C GLU A 253 -6.45 3.78 -14.59
N ASP A 254 -7.34 2.87 -15.00
CA ASP A 254 -7.84 2.76 -16.37
C ASP A 254 -9.36 2.52 -16.36
N TYR A 255 -10.07 2.95 -17.41
CA TYR A 255 -11.52 2.81 -17.50
C TYR A 255 -12.06 2.83 -18.93
N ALA A 256 -13.22 2.22 -19.11
CA ALA A 256 -13.97 2.25 -20.37
C ALA A 256 -15.46 2.47 -20.12
N PHE A 257 -16.07 3.41 -20.85
CA PHE A 257 -17.52 3.59 -20.80
C PHE A 257 -18.24 2.60 -21.70
N ASP A 258 -19.46 2.24 -21.29
CA ASP A 258 -20.40 1.43 -22.05
C ASP A 258 -19.87 0.02 -22.41
N ARG A 259 -18.93 -0.49 -21.61
CA ARG A 259 -18.30 -1.83 -21.72
C ARG A 259 -18.09 -2.41 -20.32
N CYS A 260 -18.03 -3.75 -20.21
CA CYS A 260 -17.80 -4.47 -18.94
C CYS A 260 -16.41 -5.13 -18.87
N GLY A 261 -15.44 -4.59 -19.61
CA GLY A 261 -14.09 -5.11 -19.68
C GLY A 261 -13.08 -4.01 -20.02
N PRO A 262 -11.77 -4.33 -19.93
CA PRO A 262 -10.71 -3.36 -20.19
C PRO A 262 -10.81 -2.79 -21.60
N PRO A 263 -10.36 -1.55 -21.82
CA PRO A 263 -10.24 -1.00 -23.16
C PRO A 263 -9.34 -1.90 -24.00
N SER A 264 -9.72 -2.11 -25.27
CA SER A 264 -8.91 -2.85 -26.24
C SER A 264 -7.62 -2.07 -26.49
N SER A 265 -6.49 -2.69 -26.15
CA SER A 265 -5.11 -2.20 -26.39
C SER A 265 -4.84 -1.92 -27.85
#